data_AF-A0A365KXD5-F1
#
_entry.id   AF-A0A365KXD5-F1
#
_cell.length_a   1.000
_cell.length_b   1.000
_cell.length_c   1.000
_cell.angle_alpha   90.00
_cell.angle_beta   90.00
_cell.angle_gamma   90.00
#
_symmetry.space_group_name_H-M   'P 1'
#
loop_
_entity.id
_entity.type
_entity.pdbx_description
1 polymer ?
#
loop_
_entity_poly.entity_id
_entity_poly.type
_entity_poly.pdbx_seq_one_letter_code
_entity_poly.pdbx_strand_id
1 'polypeptide(L)'
;MAFDYDLDYEKLDLRKNPELYRVGKGEQGVLLVEPYKSEILPHWRFKTPEIAQESCEKISEMFEEYRRQDDFVGMDMARKFIQMGYTRARRYTNYKGGRKYNEDRTIKERQIDPVKAESAAIFKKRWDEIREDEDYNRRKREHQHKYGELKSKNKKADQSMGENDFPKGVGKPAARALIGAGYTKVEQLKEATEKEIQELHGVGPKAIQELKKELAANGLEFKK
;
A
#
# COMPACT_ATOMS: atom_id res chain seq x y z
N MET A 1 -10.76 -0.62 2.24
CA MET A 1 -10.23 -1.78 1.49
C MET A 1 -8.72 -1.68 1.42
N ALA A 2 -8.02 -2.81 1.29
CA ALA A 2 -6.58 -2.82 1.03
C ALA A 2 -6.32 -2.56 -0.47
N PHE A 3 -5.23 -1.88 -0.80
CA PHE A 3 -4.74 -1.82 -2.18
C PHE A 3 -4.31 -3.23 -2.61
N ASP A 4 -4.61 -3.59 -3.85
CA ASP A 4 -4.35 -4.93 -4.38
C ASP A 4 -2.93 -4.99 -4.95
N TYR A 5 -2.03 -5.73 -4.33
CA TYR A 5 -0.64 -5.83 -4.79
C TYR A 5 -0.38 -7.06 -5.66
N ASP A 6 -1.40 -7.90 -5.88
CA ASP A 6 -1.26 -9.18 -6.60
C ASP A 6 -1.44 -9.02 -8.12
N LEU A 7 -1.78 -7.82 -8.61
CA LEU A 7 -1.93 -7.53 -10.04
C LEU A 7 -0.58 -7.25 -10.71
N ASP A 8 -0.44 -7.68 -11.98
CA ASP A 8 0.71 -7.33 -12.83
C ASP A 8 0.56 -5.90 -13.38
N TYR A 9 0.88 -4.91 -12.55
CA TYR A 9 0.77 -3.50 -12.88
C TYR A 9 1.68 -3.04 -14.02
N GLU A 10 2.72 -3.79 -14.37
CA GLU A 10 3.63 -3.42 -15.46
C GLU A 10 2.99 -3.62 -16.84
N LYS A 11 2.09 -4.60 -16.96
CA LYS A 11 1.36 -4.90 -18.21
C LYS A 11 -0.08 -4.39 -18.21
N LEU A 12 -0.57 -3.91 -17.06
CA LEU A 12 -1.97 -3.52 -16.89
C LEU A 12 -2.20 -2.05 -17.21
N ASP A 13 -3.11 -1.79 -18.14
CA ASP A 13 -3.62 -0.45 -18.43
C ASP A 13 -4.90 -0.21 -17.59
N LEU A 14 -4.77 0.55 -16.50
CA LEU A 14 -5.88 0.89 -15.60
C LEU A 14 -6.73 2.06 -16.08
N ARG A 15 -6.37 2.70 -17.20
CA ARG A 15 -7.31 3.58 -17.92
C ARG A 15 -8.33 2.76 -18.69
N LYS A 16 -7.89 1.68 -19.34
CA LYS A 16 -8.80 0.77 -20.05
C LYS A 16 -9.58 -0.16 -19.11
N ASN A 17 -9.03 -0.48 -17.93
CA ASN A 17 -9.63 -1.42 -16.97
C ASN A 17 -9.81 -0.77 -15.58
N PRO A 18 -10.58 0.32 -15.46
CA PRO A 18 -10.72 1.08 -14.20
C PRO A 18 -11.35 0.26 -13.07
N GLU A 19 -12.13 -0.78 -13.38
CA GLU A 19 -12.75 -1.68 -12.40
C GLU A 19 -11.76 -2.52 -11.60
N LEU A 20 -10.53 -2.68 -12.10
CA LEU A 20 -9.44 -3.36 -11.39
C LEU A 20 -8.74 -2.42 -10.40
N TYR A 21 -8.87 -1.11 -10.58
CA TYR A 21 -8.28 -0.13 -9.67
C TYR A 21 -9.00 -0.13 -8.31
N ARG A 22 -8.21 -0.19 -7.22
CA ARG A 22 -8.68 -0.09 -5.84
C ARG A 22 -8.07 1.14 -5.19
N VAL A 23 -8.92 2.01 -4.64
CA VAL A 23 -8.48 3.23 -3.96
C VAL A 23 -7.70 2.89 -2.68
N GLY A 24 -6.38 2.94 -2.76
CA GLY A 24 -5.47 2.66 -1.63
C GLY A 24 -5.39 3.81 -0.63
N LYS A 25 -4.89 3.52 0.59
CA LYS A 25 -4.68 4.53 1.64
C LYS A 25 -3.48 5.43 1.30
N GLY A 26 -3.63 6.74 1.48
CA GLY A 26 -2.58 7.71 1.18
C GLY A 26 -2.03 7.53 -0.23
N GLU A 27 -0.73 7.26 -0.34
CA GLU A 27 0.05 7.12 -1.59
C GLU A 27 0.14 5.67 -2.12
N GLN A 28 -0.58 4.71 -1.52
CA GLN A 28 -0.56 3.32 -2.02
C GLN A 28 -0.93 3.26 -3.50
N GLY A 29 -0.10 2.56 -4.28
CA GLY A 29 -0.26 2.36 -5.72
C GLY A 29 0.31 3.44 -6.63
N VAL A 30 0.73 4.60 -6.09
CA VAL A 30 1.05 5.79 -6.90
C VAL A 30 2.19 5.58 -7.91
N LEU A 31 3.15 4.70 -7.59
CA LEU A 31 4.27 4.35 -8.46
C LEU A 31 4.09 3.01 -9.19
N LEU A 32 2.86 2.48 -9.23
CA LEU A 32 2.55 1.20 -9.88
C LEU A 32 1.52 1.37 -11.01
N VAL A 33 0.51 2.20 -10.79
CA VAL A 33 -0.69 2.28 -11.63
C VAL A 33 -0.39 2.95 -12.98
N GLU A 34 -0.35 2.14 -14.05
CA GLU A 34 -0.17 2.59 -15.43
C GLU A 34 -1.51 2.87 -16.14
N PRO A 35 -1.54 3.77 -17.14
CA PRO A 35 -0.42 4.57 -17.68
C PRO A 35 -0.08 5.82 -16.87
N TYR A 36 -0.88 6.14 -15.86
CA TYR A 36 -0.82 7.39 -15.12
C TYR A 36 0.51 7.64 -14.43
N LYS A 37 1.16 6.59 -13.90
CA LYS A 37 2.52 6.70 -13.36
C LYS A 37 3.45 7.26 -14.43
N SER A 38 3.48 6.64 -15.61
CA SER A 38 4.37 7.04 -16.70
C SER A 38 4.09 8.45 -17.22
N GLU A 39 2.83 8.89 -17.19
CA GLU A 39 2.44 10.23 -17.60
C GLU A 39 2.80 11.30 -16.55
N ILE A 40 2.58 11.03 -15.26
CA ILE A 40 2.70 12.03 -14.19
C ILE A 40 4.12 12.11 -13.62
N LEU A 41 4.81 10.97 -13.45
CA LEU A 41 6.13 10.88 -12.82
C LEU A 41 7.21 11.77 -13.49
N PRO A 42 7.25 11.96 -14.82
CA PRO A 42 8.21 12.87 -15.45
C PRO A 42 8.12 14.31 -14.94
N HIS A 43 6.92 14.76 -14.56
CA HIS A 43 6.65 16.12 -14.07
C HIS A 43 6.80 16.29 -12.56
N TRP A 44 7.02 15.20 -11.81
CA TRP A 44 7.04 15.21 -10.35
C TRP A 44 8.44 15.52 -9.77
N ARG A 45 8.69 16.76 -9.33
CA ARG A 45 9.99 17.23 -8.81
C ARG A 45 9.78 18.25 -7.69
N PHE A 46 10.75 18.37 -6.77
CA PHE A 46 10.65 19.27 -5.61
C PHE A 46 12.03 19.71 -5.07
N LYS A 47 13.00 19.92 -5.98
CA LYS A 47 14.37 20.23 -5.56
C LYS A 47 14.45 21.61 -4.89
N THR A 48 13.74 22.60 -5.40
CA THR A 48 13.60 23.95 -4.86
C THR A 48 12.11 24.34 -4.87
N PRO A 49 11.71 25.43 -4.18
CA PRO A 49 10.33 25.93 -4.21
C PRO A 49 9.82 26.19 -5.62
N GLU A 50 10.64 26.75 -6.50
CA GLU A 50 10.27 27.06 -7.89
C GLU A 50 9.97 25.77 -8.66
N ILE A 51 10.85 24.77 -8.57
CA ILE A 51 10.65 23.45 -9.19
C ILE A 51 9.43 22.74 -8.59
N ALA A 52 9.20 22.89 -7.28
CA ALA A 52 8.03 22.32 -6.61
C ALA A 52 6.73 22.99 -7.08
N GLN A 53 6.76 24.30 -7.33
CA GLN A 53 5.63 25.06 -7.86
C GLN A 53 5.29 24.58 -9.27
N GLU A 54 6.25 24.58 -10.19
CA GLU A 54 6.06 24.09 -11.57
C GLU A 54 5.54 22.63 -11.59
N SER A 55 6.10 21.79 -10.72
CA SER A 55 5.66 20.40 -10.59
C SER A 55 4.22 20.28 -10.09
N CYS A 56 3.87 21.03 -9.04
CA CYS A 56 2.54 21.01 -8.44
C CYS A 56 1.48 21.55 -9.41
N GLU A 57 1.80 22.64 -10.12
CA GLU A 57 0.96 23.22 -11.17
C GLU A 57 0.74 22.24 -12.30
N LYS A 58 1.82 21.63 -12.83
CA LYS A 58 1.68 20.69 -13.94
C LYS A 58 0.82 19.48 -13.58
N ILE A 59 1.00 18.93 -12.40
CA ILE A 59 0.20 17.78 -11.94
C ILE A 59 -1.24 18.21 -11.64
N SER A 60 -1.46 19.46 -11.23
CA SER A 60 -2.80 20.03 -11.07
C SER A 60 -3.52 20.19 -12.42
N GLU A 61 -2.82 20.64 -13.47
CA GLU A 61 -3.38 20.67 -14.83
C GLU A 61 -3.79 19.27 -15.29
N MET A 62 -2.94 18.27 -15.05
CA MET A 62 -3.23 16.88 -15.38
C MET A 62 -4.45 16.37 -14.60
N PHE A 63 -4.57 16.69 -13.31
CA PHE A 63 -5.75 16.37 -12.51
C PHE A 63 -7.05 16.95 -13.12
N GLU A 64 -7.02 18.21 -13.56
CA GLU A 64 -8.17 18.84 -14.23
C GLU A 64 -8.45 18.26 -15.61
N GLU A 65 -7.43 17.81 -16.34
CA GLU A 65 -7.60 17.12 -17.61
C GLU A 65 -8.28 15.75 -17.42
N TYR A 66 -7.82 14.95 -16.46
CA TYR A 66 -8.48 13.70 -16.13
C TYR A 66 -9.93 13.93 -15.68
N ARG A 67 -10.20 15.01 -14.92
CA ARG A 67 -11.57 15.40 -14.56
C ARG A 67 -12.44 15.66 -15.79
N ARG A 68 -11.93 16.43 -16.76
CA ARG A 68 -12.66 16.73 -18.02
C ARG A 68 -12.96 15.48 -18.83
N GLN A 69 -12.08 14.48 -18.76
CA GLN A 69 -12.22 13.19 -19.45
C GLN A 69 -13.08 12.17 -18.68
N ASP A 70 -13.65 12.56 -17.54
CA ASP A 70 -14.36 11.65 -16.62
C ASP A 70 -13.49 10.50 -16.07
N ASP A 71 -12.17 10.70 -16.02
CA ASP A 71 -11.19 9.70 -15.62
C ASP A 71 -10.85 9.82 -14.12
N PHE A 72 -11.61 9.12 -13.29
CA PHE A 72 -11.37 9.12 -11.85
C PHE A 72 -10.02 8.51 -11.44
N VAL A 73 -9.52 7.48 -12.16
CA VAL A 73 -8.26 6.81 -11.78
C VAL A 73 -7.10 7.77 -11.99
N GLY A 74 -7.09 8.51 -13.11
CA GLY A 74 -6.14 9.58 -13.38
C GLY A 74 -6.19 10.70 -12.35
N MET A 75 -7.40 11.16 -11.99
CA MET A 75 -7.57 12.16 -10.91
C MET A 75 -6.97 11.66 -9.59
N ASP A 76 -7.24 10.41 -9.20
CA ASP A 76 -6.71 9.85 -7.96
C ASP A 76 -5.19 9.69 -7.98
N MET A 77 -4.60 9.33 -9.12
CA MET A 77 -3.16 9.26 -9.28
C MET A 77 -2.51 10.64 -9.17
N ALA A 78 -3.02 11.66 -9.87
CA ALA A 78 -2.51 13.02 -9.78
C ALA A 78 -2.57 13.56 -8.34
N ARG A 79 -3.70 13.35 -7.64
CA ARG A 79 -3.84 13.68 -6.22
C ARG A 79 -2.79 12.98 -5.35
N LYS A 80 -2.55 11.68 -5.58
CA LYS A 80 -1.54 10.90 -4.83
C LYS A 80 -0.12 11.38 -5.12
N PHE A 81 0.20 11.79 -6.34
CA PHE A 81 1.50 12.40 -6.65
C PHE A 81 1.68 13.75 -5.94
N ILE A 82 0.64 14.59 -5.87
CA ILE A 82 0.67 15.83 -5.08
C ILE A 82 0.89 15.52 -3.59
N GLN A 83 0.16 14.55 -3.03
CA GLN A 83 0.36 14.08 -1.66
C GLN A 83 1.80 13.58 -1.44
N MET A 84 2.33 12.77 -2.36
CA MET A 84 3.70 12.27 -2.31
C MET A 84 4.73 13.41 -2.38
N GLY A 85 4.44 14.47 -3.15
CA GLY A 85 5.23 15.70 -3.18
C GLY A 85 5.38 16.30 -1.78
N TYR A 86 4.26 16.46 -1.08
CA TYR A 86 4.25 16.95 0.31
C TYR A 86 5.04 16.03 1.25
N THR A 87 4.75 14.73 1.27
CA THR A 87 5.36 13.82 2.26
C THR A 87 6.85 13.64 2.01
N ARG A 88 7.30 13.60 0.75
CA ARG A 88 8.70 13.50 0.38
C ARG A 88 9.44 14.80 0.66
N ALA A 89 8.92 15.96 0.25
CA ALA A 89 9.52 17.24 0.59
C ALA A 89 9.64 17.41 2.12
N ARG A 90 8.58 17.08 2.87
CA ARG A 90 8.59 17.14 4.35
C ARG A 90 9.60 16.18 4.98
N ARG A 91 9.83 15.01 4.38
CA ARG A 91 10.90 14.10 4.82
C ARG A 91 12.29 14.72 4.61
N TYR A 92 12.50 15.44 3.50
CA TYR A 92 13.76 16.13 3.23
C TYR A 92 13.95 17.38 4.09
N THR A 93 12.87 18.06 4.50
CA THR A 93 12.91 19.10 5.56
C THR A 93 13.52 18.54 6.84
N ASN A 94 13.04 17.37 7.27
CA ASN A 94 13.46 16.80 8.54
C ASN A 94 14.85 16.15 8.48
N TYR A 95 15.19 15.52 7.35
CA TYR A 95 16.39 14.69 7.24
C TYR A 95 17.15 14.98 5.95
N LYS A 96 18.42 15.37 6.07
CA LYS A 96 19.31 15.58 4.92
C LYS A 96 19.33 14.35 4.01
N GLY A 97 19.07 14.56 2.72
CA GLY A 97 18.96 13.48 1.72
C GLY A 97 17.76 12.54 1.93
N GLY A 98 16.80 12.87 2.79
CA GLY A 98 15.59 12.09 3.05
C GLY A 98 15.81 10.79 3.85
N ARG A 99 17.01 10.53 4.37
CA ARG A 99 17.33 9.32 5.13
C ARG A 99 16.98 9.52 6.61
N LYS A 100 15.85 8.95 7.03
CA LYS A 100 15.34 9.04 8.42
C LYS A 100 16.16 8.23 9.43
N TYR A 101 16.71 7.09 9.00
CA TYR A 101 17.37 6.14 9.89
C TYR A 101 18.88 6.15 9.67
N ASN A 102 19.63 5.95 10.75
CA ASN A 102 21.05 5.58 10.75
C ASN A 102 21.21 4.10 10.37
N GLU A 103 22.46 3.66 10.20
CA GLU A 103 22.79 2.26 9.86
C GLU A 103 22.35 1.29 10.97
N ASP A 104 22.45 1.73 12.22
CA ASP A 104 21.98 1.02 13.43
C ASP A 104 20.45 1.07 13.63
N ARG A 105 19.70 1.64 12.68
CA ARG A 105 18.25 1.86 12.69
C ARG A 105 17.76 2.88 13.73
N THR A 106 18.65 3.62 14.39
CA THR A 106 18.24 4.78 15.20
C THR A 106 17.75 5.93 14.32
N ILE A 107 16.91 6.81 14.86
CA ILE A 107 16.35 7.95 14.11
C ILE A 107 17.37 9.10 14.11
N LYS A 108 17.65 9.67 12.94
CA LYS A 108 18.51 10.86 12.82
C LYS A 108 17.92 12.08 13.51
N GLU A 109 18.78 12.97 13.98
CA GLU A 109 18.35 14.28 14.44
C GLU A 109 17.73 15.10 13.30
N ARG A 110 16.73 15.92 13.64
CA ARG A 110 16.04 16.77 12.66
C ARG A 110 16.81 18.07 12.45
N GLN A 111 17.02 18.44 11.19
CA GLN A 111 17.80 19.64 10.82
C GLN A 111 16.93 20.81 10.34
N ILE A 112 15.67 20.55 9.96
CA ILE A 112 14.68 21.52 9.47
C ILE A 112 15.25 22.43 8.37
N ASP A 113 15.35 21.89 7.17
CA ASP A 113 15.69 22.67 5.96
C ASP A 113 14.51 23.59 5.55
N PRO A 114 14.67 24.93 5.59
CA PRO A 114 13.59 25.87 5.28
C PRO A 114 13.18 25.83 3.79
N VAL A 115 14.13 25.61 2.88
CA VAL A 115 13.88 25.53 1.44
C VAL A 115 12.99 24.33 1.12
N LYS A 116 13.26 23.19 1.78
CA LYS A 116 12.40 22.00 1.67
C LYS A 116 11.06 22.17 2.36
N ALA A 117 11.00 22.94 3.45
CA ALA A 117 9.76 23.24 4.12
C ALA A 117 8.81 24.03 3.21
N GLU A 118 9.33 25.01 2.48
CA GLU A 118 8.57 25.79 1.49
C GLU A 118 8.09 24.90 0.32
N SER A 119 8.98 24.06 -0.23
CA SER A 119 8.59 23.07 -1.24
C SER A 119 7.45 22.15 -0.74
N ALA A 120 7.50 21.73 0.53
CA ALA A 120 6.44 20.91 1.12
C ALA A 120 5.12 21.70 1.27
N ALA A 121 5.18 22.98 1.63
CA ALA A 121 4.01 23.82 1.80
C ALA A 121 3.21 23.99 0.49
N ILE A 122 3.90 24.11 -0.64
CA ILE A 122 3.28 24.20 -1.98
C ILE A 122 2.38 22.98 -2.25
N PHE A 123 2.94 21.76 -2.16
CA PHE A 123 2.16 20.55 -2.35
C PHE A 123 1.08 20.36 -1.28
N LYS A 124 1.35 20.79 -0.04
CA LYS A 124 0.39 20.67 1.07
C LYS A 124 -0.87 21.48 0.78
N LYS A 125 -0.72 22.72 0.35
CA LYS A 125 -1.83 23.61 0.00
C LYS A 125 -2.74 22.94 -1.04
N ARG A 126 -2.17 22.55 -2.18
CA ARG A 126 -2.95 21.90 -3.24
C ARG A 126 -3.56 20.57 -2.81
N TRP A 127 -2.84 19.79 -1.99
CA TRP A 127 -3.38 18.54 -1.48
C TRP A 127 -4.60 18.76 -0.58
N ASP A 128 -4.59 19.80 0.26
CA ASP A 128 -5.73 20.13 1.12
C ASP A 128 -6.93 20.63 0.29
N GLU A 129 -6.71 21.46 -0.73
CA GLU A 129 -7.76 21.86 -1.67
C GLU A 129 -8.44 20.64 -2.32
N ILE A 130 -7.66 19.66 -2.80
CA ILE A 130 -8.24 18.44 -3.41
C ILE A 130 -8.98 17.58 -2.36
N ARG A 131 -8.60 17.64 -1.08
CA ARG A 131 -9.31 16.91 -0.02
C ARG A 131 -10.69 17.49 0.25
N GLU A 132 -10.84 18.80 0.04
CA GLU A 132 -12.10 19.54 0.20
C GLU A 132 -12.95 19.52 -1.09
N ASP A 133 -12.36 19.11 -2.21
CA ASP A 133 -13.02 19.01 -3.51
C ASP A 133 -14.21 18.03 -3.52
N GLU A 134 -15.42 18.55 -3.63
CA GLU A 134 -16.66 17.78 -3.55
C GLU A 134 -16.83 16.81 -4.73
N ASP A 135 -16.44 17.23 -5.95
CA ASP A 135 -16.55 16.41 -7.15
C ASP A 135 -15.62 15.20 -7.08
N TYR A 136 -14.36 15.41 -6.71
CA TYR A 136 -13.41 14.33 -6.49
C TYR A 136 -13.90 13.36 -5.41
N ASN A 137 -14.41 13.89 -4.29
CA ASN A 137 -14.94 13.08 -3.20
C ASN A 137 -16.17 12.26 -3.62
N ARG A 138 -17.06 12.83 -4.44
CA ARG A 138 -18.21 12.13 -5.03
C ARG A 138 -17.76 10.98 -5.94
N ARG A 139 -16.91 11.25 -6.94
CA ARG A 139 -16.37 10.24 -7.87
C ARG A 139 -15.62 9.13 -7.14
N LYS A 140 -14.86 9.47 -6.10
CA LYS A 140 -14.19 8.49 -5.24
C LYS A 140 -15.16 7.55 -4.55
N ARG A 141 -16.23 8.07 -3.96
CA ARG A 141 -17.28 7.25 -3.32
C ARG A 141 -17.98 6.37 -4.35
N GLU A 142 -18.30 6.90 -5.52
CA GLU A 142 -18.91 6.15 -6.63
C GLU A 142 -18.01 5.01 -7.10
N HIS A 143 -16.72 5.26 -7.34
CA HIS A 143 -15.76 4.21 -7.73
C HIS A 143 -15.62 3.14 -6.65
N GLN A 144 -15.52 3.56 -5.37
CA GLN A 144 -15.45 2.63 -4.24
C GLN A 144 -16.72 1.81 -4.08
N HIS A 145 -17.90 2.39 -4.30
CA HIS A 145 -19.16 1.67 -4.27
C HIS A 145 -19.27 0.67 -5.43
N LYS A 146 -18.99 1.15 -6.66
CA LYS A 146 -19.12 0.36 -7.89
C LYS A 146 -18.14 -0.81 -7.94
N TYR A 147 -16.88 -0.59 -7.53
CA TYR A 147 -15.82 -1.57 -7.72
C TYR A 147 -15.21 -2.12 -6.43
N GLY A 148 -15.38 -1.43 -5.31
CA GLY A 148 -14.81 -1.85 -4.03
C GLY A 148 -15.45 -3.10 -3.42
N GLU A 149 -16.70 -3.41 -3.79
CA GLU A 149 -17.41 -4.62 -3.33
C GLU A 149 -17.18 -5.85 -4.20
N LEU A 150 -16.62 -5.72 -5.41
CA LEU A 150 -16.43 -6.86 -6.34
C LEU A 150 -15.55 -7.96 -5.72
N LYS A 151 -14.52 -7.59 -4.94
CA LYS A 151 -13.77 -8.58 -4.15
C LYS A 151 -14.51 -9.02 -2.90
N SER A 152 -15.44 -8.27 -2.30
CA SER A 152 -16.17 -8.76 -1.13
C SER A 152 -17.25 -9.78 -1.48
N LYS A 153 -17.82 -9.73 -2.69
CA LYS A 153 -18.73 -10.77 -3.21
C LYS A 153 -17.97 -12.02 -3.65
N ASN A 154 -16.87 -11.86 -4.40
CA ASN A 154 -16.03 -13.01 -4.77
C ASN A 154 -15.30 -13.61 -3.57
N LYS A 155 -14.89 -12.81 -2.59
CA LYS A 155 -14.31 -13.29 -1.34
C LYS A 155 -15.34 -13.91 -0.41
N LYS A 156 -16.62 -13.50 -0.42
CA LYS A 156 -17.68 -14.24 0.31
C LYS A 156 -18.00 -15.59 -0.33
N ALA A 157 -17.93 -15.68 -1.67
CA ALA A 157 -18.07 -16.96 -2.38
C ALA A 157 -16.85 -17.88 -2.18
N ASP A 158 -15.65 -17.31 -1.98
CA ASP A 158 -14.41 -18.03 -1.67
C ASP A 158 -14.24 -18.33 -0.16
N GLN A 159 -14.80 -17.48 0.72
CA GLN A 159 -14.81 -17.62 2.18
C GLN A 159 -15.95 -18.50 2.72
N SER A 160 -16.81 -19.08 1.87
CA SER A 160 -17.66 -20.19 2.30
C SER A 160 -16.88 -21.49 2.47
N MET A 161 -15.54 -21.47 2.34
CA MET A 161 -14.65 -22.54 2.75
C MET A 161 -13.65 -22.03 3.81
N GLY A 162 -13.98 -22.27 5.08
CA GLY A 162 -13.04 -22.31 6.22
C GLY A 162 -12.86 -21.01 7.02
N GLU A 163 -13.38 -21.00 8.25
CA GLU A 163 -12.82 -20.15 9.32
C GLU A 163 -11.33 -20.48 9.52
N ASN A 164 -10.53 -19.49 9.91
CA ASN A 164 -9.09 -19.68 10.16
C ASN A 164 -8.88 -20.59 11.38
N ASP A 165 -8.57 -21.87 11.16
CA ASP A 165 -8.22 -22.86 12.19
C ASP A 165 -6.79 -22.69 12.75
N PHE A 166 -6.09 -21.60 12.46
CA PHE A 166 -4.78 -21.29 13.06
C PHE A 166 -4.89 -20.31 14.24
N PRO A 167 -4.03 -20.45 15.28
CA PRO A 167 -4.11 -19.66 16.50
C PRO A 167 -3.97 -18.17 16.23
N LYS A 168 -4.69 -17.35 17.02
CA LYS A 168 -4.59 -15.87 16.94
C LYS A 168 -3.16 -15.34 17.14
N GLY A 169 -2.28 -16.11 17.78
CA GLY A 169 -0.86 -15.81 17.96
C GLY A 169 -0.02 -15.95 16.67
N VAL A 170 -0.47 -16.74 15.70
CA VAL A 170 0.17 -16.89 14.40
C VAL A 170 -0.22 -15.70 13.51
N GLY A 171 0.76 -14.83 13.23
CA GLY A 171 0.53 -13.67 12.39
C GLY A 171 0.04 -14.05 10.99
N LYS A 172 -0.76 -13.17 10.37
CA LYS A 172 -1.33 -13.38 9.02
C LYS A 172 -0.32 -13.84 7.95
N PRO A 173 0.94 -13.36 7.92
CA PRO A 173 1.94 -13.86 6.98
C PRO A 173 2.25 -15.35 7.17
N ALA A 174 2.47 -15.78 8.42
CA ALA A 174 2.76 -17.17 8.75
C ALA A 174 1.54 -18.08 8.48
N ALA A 175 0.34 -17.65 8.86
CA ALA A 175 -0.89 -18.40 8.57
C ALA A 175 -1.09 -18.63 7.06
N ARG A 176 -0.82 -17.62 6.24
CA ARG A 176 -0.89 -17.75 4.77
C ARG A 176 0.18 -18.68 4.20
N ALA A 177 1.40 -18.61 4.72
CA ALA A 177 2.49 -19.49 4.30
C ALA A 177 2.16 -20.96 4.59
N LEU A 178 1.59 -21.24 5.77
CA LEU A 178 1.14 -22.57 6.18
C LEU A 178 0.02 -23.08 5.26
N ILE A 179 -1.02 -22.27 5.03
CA ILE A 179 -2.13 -22.62 4.12
C ILE A 179 -1.62 -22.87 2.70
N GLY A 180 -0.71 -22.02 2.21
CA GLY A 180 -0.08 -22.18 0.90
C GLY A 180 0.78 -23.45 0.78
N ALA A 181 1.34 -23.92 1.90
CA ALA A 181 2.05 -25.19 1.99
C ALA A 181 1.14 -26.41 2.22
N GLY A 182 -0.19 -26.21 2.23
CA GLY A 182 -1.19 -27.28 2.41
C GLY A 182 -1.60 -27.54 3.85
N TYR A 183 -1.05 -26.83 4.83
CA TYR A 183 -1.46 -26.91 6.23
C TYR A 183 -2.63 -25.95 6.45
N THR A 184 -3.83 -26.50 6.53
CA THR A 184 -5.08 -25.78 6.78
C THR A 184 -5.52 -25.85 8.24
N LYS A 185 -4.99 -26.80 9.01
CA LYS A 185 -5.22 -26.96 10.45
C LYS A 185 -3.92 -27.21 11.21
N VAL A 186 -3.88 -26.85 12.49
CA VAL A 186 -2.68 -27.00 13.34
C VAL A 186 -2.28 -28.47 13.51
N GLU A 187 -3.25 -29.39 13.59
CA GLU A 187 -2.99 -30.81 13.82
C GLU A 187 -2.21 -31.46 12.68
N GLN A 188 -2.29 -30.90 11.46
CA GLN A 188 -1.54 -31.38 10.29
C GLN A 188 -0.04 -31.13 10.43
N LEU A 189 0.36 -30.20 11.29
CA LEU A 189 1.76 -29.89 11.54
C LEU A 189 2.52 -31.01 12.25
N LYS A 190 1.82 -31.99 12.85
CA LYS A 190 2.46 -33.18 13.42
C LYS A 190 3.18 -34.04 12.36
N GLU A 191 2.79 -33.89 11.09
CA GLU A 191 3.40 -34.59 9.96
C GLU A 191 4.65 -33.87 9.43
N ALA A 192 4.88 -32.63 9.87
CA ALA A 192 5.99 -31.78 9.45
C ALA A 192 7.02 -31.64 10.58
N THR A 193 8.28 -31.47 10.22
CA THR A 193 9.33 -31.07 11.16
C THR A 193 9.29 -29.57 11.39
N GLU A 194 9.77 -29.12 12.56
CA GLU A 194 9.89 -27.69 12.85
C GLU A 194 10.73 -26.95 11.79
N LYS A 195 11.76 -27.61 11.27
CA LYS A 195 12.67 -27.05 10.26
C LYS A 195 11.95 -26.78 8.94
N GLU A 196 11.14 -27.73 8.46
CA GLU A 196 10.34 -27.55 7.22
C GLU A 196 9.38 -26.37 7.35
N ILE A 197 8.75 -26.22 8.52
CA ILE A 197 7.83 -25.11 8.77
C ILE A 197 8.57 -23.77 8.88
N GLN A 198 9.79 -23.76 9.42
CA GLN A 198 10.62 -22.58 9.52
C GLN A 198 11.20 -22.12 8.16
N GLU A 199 11.37 -23.03 7.21
CA GLU A 199 11.82 -22.73 5.84
C GLU A 199 10.71 -22.06 4.99
N LEU A 200 9.44 -22.12 5.43
CA LEU A 200 8.35 -21.44 4.75
C LEU A 200 8.51 -19.92 4.81
N HIS A 201 8.59 -19.28 3.65
CA HIS A 201 8.73 -17.83 3.53
C HIS A 201 7.55 -17.10 4.21
N GLY A 202 7.83 -16.39 5.29
CA GLY A 202 6.82 -15.67 6.09
C GLY A 202 6.56 -16.29 7.47
N VAL A 203 7.15 -17.46 7.78
CA VAL A 203 7.13 -18.08 9.10
C VAL A 203 8.40 -17.68 9.88
N GLY A 204 8.23 -16.88 10.92
CA GLY A 204 9.35 -16.46 11.79
C GLY A 204 9.39 -17.21 13.12
N PRO A 205 10.46 -17.04 13.93
CA PRO A 205 10.62 -17.73 15.22
C PRO A 205 9.44 -17.56 16.18
N LYS A 206 8.80 -16.38 16.16
CA LYS A 206 7.59 -16.12 16.97
C LYS A 206 6.40 -16.98 16.53
N ALA A 207 6.21 -17.18 15.23
CA ALA A 207 5.15 -18.04 14.73
C ALA A 207 5.38 -19.50 15.15
N ILE A 208 6.63 -19.98 15.06
CA ILE A 208 7.01 -21.32 15.53
C ILE A 208 6.71 -21.50 17.02
N GLN A 209 7.04 -20.52 17.86
CA GLN A 209 6.74 -20.57 19.29
C GLN A 209 5.23 -20.69 19.58
N GLU A 210 4.41 -19.94 18.87
CA GLU A 210 2.94 -20.01 19.02
C GLU A 210 2.37 -21.33 18.50
N LEU A 211 2.91 -21.86 17.40
CA LEU A 211 2.53 -23.19 16.89
C LEU A 211 2.90 -24.31 17.86
N LYS A 212 4.08 -24.24 18.50
CA LYS A 212 4.49 -25.20 19.54
C LYS A 212 3.56 -25.19 20.74
N LYS A 213 3.16 -24.00 21.21
CA LYS A 213 2.22 -23.86 22.33
C LYS A 213 0.88 -24.49 21.99
N GLU A 214 0.38 -24.23 20.78
CA GLU A 214 -0.91 -24.78 20.35
C GLU A 214 -0.85 -26.30 20.17
N LEU A 215 0.19 -26.82 19.51
CA LEU A 215 0.40 -28.27 19.38
C LEU A 215 0.43 -28.94 20.75
N ALA A 216 1.22 -28.38 21.69
CA ALA A 216 1.30 -28.89 23.05
C ALA A 216 -0.04 -28.82 23.80
N ALA A 217 -0.83 -27.75 23.62
CA ALA A 217 -2.17 -27.63 24.20
C ALA A 217 -3.14 -28.72 23.68
N ASN A 218 -2.89 -29.23 22.48
CA ASN A 218 -3.64 -30.33 21.85
C ASN A 218 -2.97 -31.71 22.03
N GLY A 219 -1.92 -31.82 22.84
CA GLY A 219 -1.19 -33.07 23.06
C GLY A 219 -0.40 -33.57 21.84
N LEU A 220 -0.07 -32.68 20.92
CA LEU A 220 0.68 -32.93 19.69
C LEU A 220 2.06 -32.28 19.77
N GLU A 221 2.97 -32.76 18.92
CA GLU A 221 4.28 -32.16 18.69
C GLU A 221 4.57 -32.19 17.18
N PHE A 222 5.53 -31.39 16.73
CA PHE A 222 6.09 -31.55 15.39
C PHE A 222 6.72 -32.94 15.23
N LYS A 223 6.80 -33.41 13.99
CA LYS A 223 7.61 -34.58 13.67
C LYS A 223 9.06 -34.33 14.09
N LYS A 224 9.67 -35.35 14.72
CA LYS A 224 11.09 -35.33 15.09
C LYS A 224 12.00 -35.31 13.86
#